data_AF-A0A1V6CW81-F1
#
_entry.id   AF-A0A1V6CW81-F1
#
_cell.length_a   1.000
_cell.length_b   1.000
_cell.length_c   1.000
_cell.angle_alpha   90.00
_cell.angle_beta   90.00
_cell.angle_gamma   90.00
#
_symmetry.space_group_name_H-M   'P 1'
#
loop_
_entity.id
_entity.type
_entity.pdbx_description
1 polymer ?
#
loop_
_entity_poly.entity_id
_entity_poly.type
_entity_poly.pdbx_seq_one_letter_code
_entity_poly.pdbx_strand_id
1 'polypeptide(L)' 'MIKNSVVLVPFPFDDNSIAKLRPALCLTSETGEYNHVIIAFISSKIP' A
#
# COMPACT_ATOMS: atom_id res chain seq x y z
N MET A 1 -12.23 0.94 -2.14
CA MET A 1 -11.04 1.81 -2.22
C MET A 1 -11.06 2.54 -3.54
N ILE A 2 -10.74 3.83 -3.51
CA ILE A 2 -10.79 4.69 -4.70
C ILE A 2 -9.46 4.55 -5.47
N LYS A 3 -9.52 4.19 -6.75
CA LYS A 3 -8.34 4.18 -7.62
C LYS A 3 -7.66 5.56 -7.60
N ASN A 4 -6.33 5.60 -7.62
CA ASN A 4 -5.50 6.81 -7.54
C ASN A 4 -5.50 7.52 -6.17
N SER A 5 -6.08 6.93 -5.12
CA SER A 5 -5.91 7.46 -3.76
C SER A 5 -4.56 7.05 -3.15
N VAL A 6 -4.06 7.88 -2.23
CA VAL A 6 -2.90 7.55 -1.40
C VAL A 6 -3.41 7.14 -0.02
N VAL A 7 -2.94 5.98 0.45
CA VAL A 7 -3.34 5.42 1.75
C VAL A 7 -2.13 5.00 2.57
N LEU A 8 -2.28 4.98 3.89
CA LEU A 8 -1.25 4.49 4.80
C LEU A 8 -1.50 3.02 5.08
N VAL A 9 -0.49 2.19 4.81
CA VAL A 9 -0.56 0.73 4.99
C VAL A 9 0.58 0.26 5.87
N PRO A 10 0.35 -0.69 6.79
CA PRO A 10 1.42 -1.40 7.48
C PRO A 10 2.26 -2.15 6.45
N PHE A 11 3.57 -1.94 6.43
CA PHE A 11 4.47 -2.70 5.58
C PHE A 11 5.03 -3.88 6.40
N PRO A 12 4.89 -5.13 5.94
CA PRO A 12 5.45 -6.27 6.65
C PRO A 12 6.98 -6.23 6.51
N PHE A 13 7.67 -5.94 7.61
CA PHE A 13 9.09 -6.23 7.74
C PHE A 13 9.22 -7.53 8.53
N ASP A 14 9.97 -8.49 7.98
CA ASP A 14 10.23 -9.79 8.59
C ASP A 14 11.00 -9.70 9.93
N ASP A 15 11.39 -8.49 10.38
CA ASP A 15 12.23 -8.26 11.55
C ASP A 15 11.51 -7.61 12.75
N ASN A 16 10.18 -7.48 12.73
CA ASN A 16 9.35 -7.03 13.87
C ASN A 16 9.77 -5.70 14.53
N SER A 17 10.55 -4.85 13.86
CA SER A 17 11.07 -3.62 14.44
C SER A 17 10.31 -2.39 13.91
N ILE A 18 9.31 -1.96 14.69
CA ILE A 18 8.50 -0.74 14.52
C ILE A 18 7.70 -0.71 13.21
N ALA A 19 6.39 -0.95 13.32
CA ALA A 19 5.42 -0.84 12.23
C ALA A 19 5.37 0.59 11.66
N LYS A 20 6.29 0.92 10.74
CA LYS A 20 6.25 2.18 10.00
C LYS A 20 5.13 2.07 8.97
N LEU A 21 4.03 2.77 9.22
CA LEU A 21 3.01 3.05 8.21
C LEU A 21 3.72 3.65 6.98
N ARG A 22 3.47 3.07 5.81
CA ARG A 22 4.03 3.55 4.55
C ARG A 22 2.93 4.05 3.63
N PRO A 23 3.14 5.18 2.93
CA PRO A 23 2.23 5.62 1.90
C PRO A 23 2.27 4.64 0.72
N ALA A 24 1.10 4.28 0.19
CA ALA A 24 0.95 3.50 -1.02
C ALA A 24 -0.16 4.10 -1.92
N LEU A 25 0.02 3.98 -3.22
CA LEU A 25 -0.94 4.38 -4.24
C LEU A 25 -1.86 3.21 -4.59
N CYS A 26 -3.17 3.41 -4.57
CA CYS A 26 -4.14 2.42 -5.05
C CYS A 26 -4.16 2.40 -6.59
N LEU A 27 -3.73 1.29 -7.19
CA LEU A 27 -3.68 1.11 -8.65
C LEU A 27 -5.02 0.66 -9.23
N THR A 28 -5.83 -0.02 -8.42
CA THR A 28 -7.16 -0.52 -8.80
C THR A 28 -8.21 -0.05 -7.82
N SER A 29 -9.46 -0.01 -8.27
CA SER A 29 -10.59 -0.11 -7.33
C SER A 29 -10.66 -1.53 -6.76
N GLU A 30 -11.56 -1.76 -5.80
CA GLU A 30 -11.85 -3.10 -5.30
C GLU A 30 -12.16 -4.04 -6.47
N THR A 31 -11.48 -5.19 -6.50
CA THR A 31 -11.50 -6.15 -7.61
C THR A 31 -11.70 -7.57 -7.07
N GLY A 32 -12.53 -8.34 -7.77
CA GLY A 32 -12.84 -9.73 -7.41
C GLY A 32 -13.84 -9.87 -6.27
N GLU A 33 -14.21 -11.11 -5.95
CA GLU A 33 -15.21 -11.43 -4.93
C GLU A 33 -14.83 -10.94 -3.52
N TYR A 34 -13.52 -10.87 -3.25
CA TYR A 34 -12.98 -10.48 -1.95
C TYR A 34 -12.56 -9.00 -1.87
N ASN A 35 -12.93 -8.17 -2.85
CA ASN A 35 -12.62 -6.73 -2.87
C ASN A 35 -11.12 -6.45 -2.73
N HIS A 36 -10.27 -7.26 -3.39
CA HIS A 36 -8.83 -7.05 -3.39
C HIS A 36 -8.46 -5.73 -4.06
N VAL A 37 -7.37 -5.13 -3.60
CA VAL A 37 -6.86 -3.86 -4.13
C VAL A 37 -5.36 -4.02 -4.38
N ILE A 38 -4.92 -3.71 -5.60
CA ILE A 38 -3.50 -3.67 -5.91
C ILE A 38 -2.97 -2.30 -5.52
N ILE A 39 -1.87 -2.28 -4.76
CA ILE A 39 -1.21 -1.06 -4.29
C ILE A 39 0.26 -1.01 -4.70
N ALA A 40 0.82 0.19 -4.83
CA ALA A 40 2.24 0.42 -5.03
C ALA A 40 2.80 1.31 -3.90
N PHE A 41 3.83 0.85 -3.19
CA PHE A 41 4.46 1.63 -2.13
C PHE A 41 5.23 2.84 -2.69
N ILE A 42 5.12 3.98 -2.01
CA ILE A 42 5.80 5.22 -2.36
C ILE A 42 7.06 5.36 -1.50
N SER A 43 8.19 5.69 -2.14
CA SER A 43 9.48 5.97 -1.51
C SER A 43 9.97 7.35 -1.93
N SER A 44 10.56 8.10 -1.00
CA SER A 44 11.26 9.36 -1.31
C SER A 44 12.68 9.13 -1.85
N LYS A 45 13.17 7.88 -1.83
CA LYS A 45 14.43 7.47 -2.45
C LYS A 45 14.17 6.98 -3.87
N ILE A 46 14.83 7.60 -4.82
CA ILE A 46 14.89 7.23 -6.24
C ILE A 46 16.14 6.32 -6.44
N PRO A 47 16.11 5.33 -7.36
CA PRO A 47 17.28 4.51 -7.68
C PRO A 47 18.54 5.31 -8.03
#